data_AF-A0A5B7I360-F1
#
_entry.id   AF-A0A5B7I360-F1
#
_cell.length_a   1.000
_cell.length_b   1.000
_cell.length_c   1.000
_cell.angle_alpha   90.00
_cell.angle_beta   90.00
_cell.angle_gamma   90.00
#
_symmetry.space_group_name_H-M   'P 1'
#
loop_
_entity.id
_entity.type
_entity.pdbx_description
1 polymer ?
#
loop_
_entity_poly.entity_id
_entity_poly.type
_entity_poly.pdbx_seq_one_letter_code
_entity_poly.pdbx_strand_id
1 'polypeptide(L)'
;MNEVSCDFNNGDLCQWSSGSSDVIEWLLESDVHNTHGVGPLADHTTGDGYFISLTPTHDRNEGVAVIVTPELTATSAQDFCLRWWYHMDGSDVESLSVHLITLKEGKETVVWTKKGFQTSWWTEAFVGIHINEAFVLEFRGSQGKNLLSNLALDDIDMKPAVCPGEDCLYFMLSSSCGPFL
;
A
#
# COMPACT_ATOMS: atom_id res chain seq x y z
N MET A 1 0.37 5.34 20.31
CA MET A 1 0.64 5.54 18.87
C MET A 1 -0.61 6.17 18.27
N ASN A 2 -0.49 7.13 17.36
CA ASN A 2 -1.63 7.51 16.52
C ASN A 2 -1.96 6.32 15.61
N GLU A 3 -3.24 6.04 15.38
CA GLU A 3 -3.68 4.94 14.54
C GLU A 3 -3.32 5.23 13.08
N VAL A 4 -2.69 4.26 12.40
CA VAL A 4 -2.56 4.29 10.94
C VAL A 4 -3.72 3.47 10.42
N SER A 5 -4.78 4.15 10.02
CA SER A 5 -5.91 3.54 9.34
C SER A 5 -6.40 4.51 8.27
N CYS A 6 -6.46 4.05 7.03
CA CYS A 6 -7.08 4.79 5.94
C CYS A 6 -7.71 3.82 4.94
N ASP A 7 -9.03 3.86 4.87
CA ASP A 7 -9.88 3.10 3.95
C ASP A 7 -10.45 4.00 2.83
N PHE A 8 -10.04 5.27 2.80
CA PHE A 8 -10.41 6.31 1.82
C PHE A 8 -11.92 6.60 1.64
N ASN A 9 -12.81 5.84 2.28
CA ASN A 9 -14.26 5.84 2.09
C ASN A 9 -14.96 7.17 2.42
N ASN A 10 -14.29 8.06 3.13
CA ASN A 10 -14.78 9.43 3.36
C ASN A 10 -14.59 10.35 2.15
N GLY A 11 -13.98 9.87 1.06
CA GLY A 11 -13.66 10.68 -0.11
C GLY A 11 -12.48 11.62 0.13
N ASP A 12 -11.54 11.23 1.01
CA ASP A 12 -10.32 11.98 1.30
C ASP A 12 -9.11 11.04 1.52
N LEU A 13 -7.92 11.64 1.66
CA LEU A 13 -6.66 10.91 1.93
C LEU A 13 -6.42 10.73 3.44
N CYS A 14 -7.46 10.77 4.26
CA CYS A 14 -7.36 10.77 5.72
C CYS A 14 -6.43 11.91 6.20
N GLN A 15 -5.40 11.59 6.99
CA GLN A 15 -4.36 12.53 7.42
C GLN A 15 -3.08 12.42 6.58
N TRP A 16 -3.12 11.67 5.47
CA TRP A 16 -1.95 11.35 4.66
C TRP A 16 -1.72 12.47 3.64
N SER A 17 -0.48 12.60 3.18
CA SER A 17 -0.08 13.65 2.24
C SER A 17 0.59 13.06 1.02
N SER A 18 0.37 13.67 -0.15
CA SER A 18 1.19 13.37 -1.33
C SER A 18 2.65 13.76 -1.06
N GLY A 19 3.57 12.88 -1.45
CA GLY A 19 4.99 13.14 -1.40
C GLY A 19 5.42 14.10 -2.51
N SER A 20 6.60 14.71 -2.33
CA SER A 20 7.17 15.67 -3.28
C SER A 20 8.25 14.99 -4.12
N SER A 21 7.93 14.50 -5.33
CA SER A 21 9.01 14.26 -6.31
C SER A 21 8.66 14.16 -7.79
N ASP A 22 7.44 13.87 -8.25
CA ASP A 22 7.28 13.44 -9.65
C ASP A 22 6.06 13.98 -10.40
N VAL A 23 6.02 13.71 -11.70
CA VAL A 23 4.98 14.13 -12.68
C VAL A 23 3.64 13.40 -12.45
N ILE A 24 3.64 12.35 -11.63
CA ILE A 24 2.47 11.50 -11.36
C ILE A 24 2.14 11.49 -9.86
N GLU A 25 0.85 11.40 -9.56
CA GLU A 25 0.31 11.45 -8.19
C GLU A 25 -0.71 10.31 -7.99
N TRP A 26 -0.84 9.84 -6.75
CA TRP A 26 -1.93 8.95 -6.36
C TRP A 26 -3.25 9.71 -6.46
N LEU A 27 -4.20 9.18 -7.22
CA LEU A 27 -5.51 9.77 -7.42
C LEU A 27 -6.53 9.05 -6.56
N LEU A 28 -7.35 9.80 -5.84
CA LEU A 28 -8.50 9.25 -5.14
C LEU A 28 -9.64 8.97 -6.13
N GLU A 29 -10.10 7.73 -6.18
CA GLU A 29 -11.08 7.25 -7.14
C GLU A 29 -12.17 6.43 -6.42
N SER A 30 -13.41 6.52 -6.90
CA SER A 30 -14.52 5.65 -6.46
C SER A 30 -15.04 4.72 -7.55
N ASP A 31 -14.54 4.88 -8.77
CA ASP A 31 -14.82 4.03 -9.93
C ASP A 31 -13.64 4.17 -10.89
N VAL A 32 -12.91 3.08 -11.15
CA VAL A 32 -11.91 3.10 -12.21
C VAL A 32 -12.67 3.11 -13.51
N HIS A 33 -12.67 4.26 -14.19
CA HIS A 33 -13.03 4.26 -15.60
C HIS A 33 -12.04 3.34 -16.30
N ASN A 34 -12.48 2.10 -16.56
CA ASN A 34 -11.73 1.04 -17.22
C ASN A 34 -11.52 1.39 -18.70
N THR A 35 -10.84 2.52 -18.93
CA THR A 35 -10.69 3.17 -20.22
C THR A 35 -9.83 2.33 -21.17
N HIS A 36 -9.08 1.36 -20.63
CA HIS A 36 -8.08 0.58 -21.35
C HIS A 36 -8.10 -0.94 -21.05
N GLY A 37 -9.08 -1.45 -20.31
CA GLY A 37 -9.16 -2.86 -19.95
C GLY A 37 -8.32 -3.28 -18.73
N VAL A 38 -7.78 -2.32 -17.97
CA VAL A 38 -6.90 -2.55 -16.80
C VAL A 38 -7.39 -1.77 -15.57
N GLY A 39 -7.23 -2.37 -14.39
CA GLY A 39 -7.60 -1.79 -13.09
C GLY A 39 -8.75 -2.52 -12.39
N PRO A 40 -8.95 -2.29 -11.07
CA PRO A 40 -10.01 -2.95 -10.32
C PRO A 40 -11.38 -2.52 -10.85
N LEU A 41 -12.31 -3.47 -10.96
CA LEU A 41 -13.68 -3.21 -11.41
C LEU A 41 -14.51 -2.45 -10.37
N ALA A 42 -14.04 -2.40 -9.13
CA ALA A 42 -14.73 -1.87 -7.97
C ALA A 42 -13.75 -1.71 -6.79
N ASP A 43 -14.13 -0.88 -5.83
CA ASP A 43 -13.54 -0.76 -4.49
C ASP A 43 -13.40 -2.12 -3.77
N HIS A 44 -12.39 -2.30 -2.91
CA HIS A 44 -12.18 -3.59 -2.22
C HIS A 44 -13.24 -3.84 -1.14
N THR A 45 -13.55 -2.84 -0.32
CA THR A 45 -14.38 -3.01 0.89
C THR A 45 -15.84 -3.29 0.57
N THR A 46 -16.44 -2.44 -0.25
CA THR A 46 -17.90 -2.41 -0.47
C THR A 46 -18.29 -2.65 -1.91
N GLY A 47 -17.36 -2.43 -2.84
CA GLY A 47 -17.62 -2.42 -4.27
C GLY A 47 -18.12 -1.07 -4.81
N ASP A 48 -18.45 -0.11 -3.95
CA ASP A 48 -18.88 1.26 -4.31
C ASP A 48 -18.16 2.34 -3.43
N GLY A 49 -17.02 1.99 -2.82
CA GLY A 49 -16.22 2.83 -1.94
C GLY A 49 -15.16 3.66 -2.68
N TYR A 50 -14.15 4.13 -1.94
CA TYR A 50 -13.04 4.90 -2.49
C TYR A 50 -11.73 4.18 -2.24
N PHE A 51 -10.79 4.31 -3.16
CA PHE A 51 -9.41 3.85 -3.05
C PHE A 51 -8.50 4.87 -3.73
N ILE A 52 -7.18 4.69 -3.58
CA ILE A 52 -6.22 5.48 -4.37
C ILE A 52 -5.63 4.63 -5.49
N SER A 53 -5.42 5.24 -6.66
CA SER A 53 -4.83 4.55 -7.80
C SER A 53 -3.79 5.38 -8.55
N LEU A 54 -2.93 4.67 -9.28
CA LEU A 54 -2.12 5.20 -10.36
C LEU A 54 -2.62 4.59 -11.64
N THR A 55 -3.37 5.40 -12.37
CA THR A 55 -3.85 5.08 -13.71
C THR A 55 -3.14 5.99 -14.71
N PRO A 56 -2.51 5.44 -15.77
CA PRO A 56 -1.88 6.23 -16.81
C PRO A 56 -2.84 7.23 -17.45
N THR A 57 -2.46 8.50 -17.44
CA THR A 57 -3.16 9.54 -18.19
C THR A 57 -2.69 9.54 -19.65
N HIS A 58 -3.45 10.20 -20.54
CA HIS A 58 -3.10 10.28 -21.97
C HIS A 58 -1.69 10.84 -22.25
N ASP A 59 -1.13 11.59 -21.29
CA ASP A 59 0.21 12.19 -21.40
C ASP A 59 1.36 11.18 -21.23
N ARG A 60 1.06 9.91 -20.89
CA ARG A 60 2.03 8.80 -20.79
C ARG A 60 3.20 9.10 -19.85
N ASN A 61 2.90 9.75 -18.74
CA ASN A 61 3.88 10.16 -17.75
C ASN A 61 4.43 8.93 -17.01
N GLU A 62 5.74 8.72 -17.12
CA GLU A 62 6.51 7.82 -16.27
C GLU A 62 6.89 8.54 -14.98
N GLY A 63 7.06 7.81 -13.89
CA GLY A 63 7.51 8.39 -12.63
C GLY A 63 7.17 7.53 -11.42
N VAL A 64 7.31 8.12 -10.24
CA VAL A 64 6.99 7.50 -8.96
C VAL A 64 6.00 8.37 -8.21
N ALA A 65 4.79 7.89 -7.99
CA ALA A 65 3.88 8.58 -7.08
C ALA A 65 4.12 8.10 -5.65
N VAL A 66 4.07 9.03 -4.72
CA VAL A 66 4.34 8.79 -3.30
C VAL A 66 3.16 9.30 -2.48
N ILE A 67 2.64 8.47 -1.57
CA ILE A 67 1.76 8.91 -0.50
C ILE A 67 2.41 8.58 0.85
N VAL A 68 2.34 9.54 1.78
CA VAL A 68 3.07 9.54 3.04
C VAL A 68 2.09 9.55 4.20
N THR A 69 2.28 8.67 5.17
CA THR A 69 1.50 8.66 6.41
C THR A 69 1.80 9.90 7.27
N PRO A 70 0.92 10.24 8.22
CA PRO A 70 1.31 11.10 9.35
C PRO A 70 2.56 10.59 10.06
N GLU A 71 3.18 11.45 10.87
CA GLU A 71 4.22 11.01 11.80
C GLU A 71 3.65 9.99 12.80
N LEU A 72 4.37 8.88 12.93
CA LEU A 72 4.05 7.77 13.81
C LEU A 72 5.12 7.64 14.87
N THR A 73 4.70 7.39 16.11
CA THR A 73 5.63 7.29 17.24
C THR A 73 5.48 5.95 17.94
N ALA A 74 6.57 5.18 17.98
CA ALA A 74 6.72 4.05 18.88
C ALA A 74 7.33 4.52 20.20
N THR A 75 6.62 4.31 21.31
CA THR A 75 7.07 4.73 22.66
C THR A 75 8.10 3.77 23.27
N SER A 76 8.21 2.56 22.71
CA SER A 76 9.15 1.51 23.07
C SER A 76 9.40 0.64 21.85
N ALA A 77 10.50 -0.13 21.84
CA ALA A 77 10.73 -1.15 20.82
C ALA A 77 9.57 -2.15 20.82
N GLN A 78 8.85 -2.25 19.71
CA GLN A 78 7.73 -3.16 19.55
C GLN A 78 7.53 -3.53 18.08
N ASP A 79 6.85 -4.65 17.87
CA ASP A 79 6.47 -5.11 16.54
C ASP A 79 5.12 -4.52 16.14
N PHE A 80 5.05 -4.08 14.89
CA PHE A 80 3.84 -3.67 14.22
C PHE A 80 3.57 -4.57 13.04
N CYS A 81 2.30 -4.82 12.76
CA CYS A 81 1.86 -5.40 11.53
C CYS A 81 1.16 -4.35 10.69
N LEU A 82 1.78 -3.97 9.58
CA LEU A 82 1.16 -3.16 8.54
C LEU A 82 0.44 -4.10 7.58
N ARG A 83 -0.81 -3.80 7.26
CA ARG A 83 -1.68 -4.52 6.32
C ARG A 83 -2.31 -3.54 5.34
N TRP A 84 -2.51 -3.98 4.11
CA TRP A 84 -3.20 -3.20 3.09
C TRP A 84 -3.69 -4.11 1.98
N TRP A 85 -4.64 -3.60 1.21
CA TRP A 85 -5.06 -4.20 -0.04
C TRP A 85 -4.40 -3.49 -1.20
N TYR A 86 -3.99 -4.27 -2.20
CA TYR A 86 -3.38 -3.73 -3.40
C TYR A 86 -3.90 -4.42 -4.66
N HIS A 87 -3.85 -3.68 -5.76
CA HIS A 87 -4.09 -4.16 -7.12
C HIS A 87 -2.88 -3.80 -7.99
N MET A 88 -2.38 -4.75 -8.80
CA MET A 88 -1.23 -4.55 -9.69
C MET A 88 -1.47 -5.29 -11.01
N ASP A 89 -2.08 -4.61 -11.97
CA ASP A 89 -2.55 -5.19 -13.23
C ASP A 89 -2.04 -4.44 -14.47
N GLY A 90 -1.85 -5.18 -15.56
CA GLY A 90 -1.30 -4.66 -16.80
C GLY A 90 0.20 -4.91 -16.98
N SER A 91 0.63 -4.88 -18.25
CA SER A 91 1.98 -5.24 -18.67
C SER A 91 3.05 -4.19 -18.35
N ASP A 92 2.64 -2.95 -18.04
CA ASP A 92 3.54 -1.82 -17.85
C ASP A 92 3.58 -1.30 -16.40
N VAL A 93 3.00 -2.07 -15.47
CA VAL A 93 3.19 -1.86 -14.05
C VAL A 93 4.65 -2.11 -13.73
N GLU A 94 5.36 -1.14 -13.15
CA GLU A 94 6.76 -1.31 -12.82
C GLU A 94 6.92 -1.85 -11.40
N SER A 95 6.50 -1.08 -10.38
CA SER A 95 6.67 -1.48 -8.99
C SER A 95 5.72 -0.81 -8.01
N LEU A 96 5.49 -1.49 -6.90
CA LEU A 96 4.89 -0.94 -5.69
C LEU A 96 5.81 -1.28 -4.53
N SER A 97 6.15 -0.30 -3.69
CA SER A 97 7.00 -0.49 -2.52
C SER A 97 6.54 0.32 -1.32
N VAL A 98 6.86 -0.21 -0.13
CA VAL A 98 6.66 0.47 1.15
C VAL A 98 8.03 0.80 1.74
N HIS A 99 8.24 2.09 2.02
CA HIS A 99 9.47 2.62 2.57
C HIS A 99 9.21 3.10 4.00
N LEU A 100 10.04 2.64 4.93
CA LEU A 100 10.10 3.10 6.30
C LEU A 100 11.17 4.18 6.41
N ILE A 101 10.81 5.39 6.83
CA ILE A 101 11.76 6.48 7.07
C ILE A 101 11.74 6.82 8.56
N THR A 102 12.88 6.60 9.24
CA THR A 102 13.02 6.99 10.64
C THR A 102 13.36 8.46 10.77
N LEU A 103 12.72 9.17 11.71
CA LEU A 103 12.82 10.63 11.80
C LEU A 103 14.04 11.11 12.60
N LYS A 104 14.64 10.26 13.43
CA LYS A 104 15.84 10.66 14.20
C LYS A 104 17.08 10.76 13.32
N GLU A 105 17.27 9.78 12.44
CA GLU A 105 18.47 9.66 11.59
C GLU A 105 18.16 9.88 10.09
N GLY A 106 16.88 9.99 9.71
CA GLY A 106 16.47 10.07 8.31
C GLY A 106 16.74 8.77 7.55
N LYS A 107 16.82 7.62 8.26
CA LYS A 107 17.19 6.35 7.63
C LYS A 107 16.00 5.79 6.86
N GLU A 108 16.16 5.66 5.56
CA GLU A 108 15.21 4.98 4.68
C GLU A 108 15.51 3.46 4.64
N THR A 109 14.45 2.64 4.76
CA THR A 109 14.51 1.18 4.58
C THR A 109 13.31 0.72 3.76
N VAL A 110 13.54 0.01 2.65
CA VAL A 110 12.47 -0.64 1.90
C VAL A 110 12.04 -1.89 2.67
N VAL A 111 10.81 -1.91 3.17
CA VAL A 111 10.28 -3.02 3.98
C VAL A 111 9.47 -4.00 3.15
N TRP A 112 8.89 -3.56 2.04
CA TRP A 112 8.12 -4.41 1.13
C TRP A 112 8.23 -3.92 -0.31
N THR A 113 8.27 -4.84 -1.28
CA THR A 113 8.23 -4.49 -2.71
C THR A 113 7.67 -5.63 -3.57
N LYS A 114 6.92 -5.26 -4.60
CA LYS A 114 6.51 -6.11 -5.72
C LYS A 114 6.79 -5.39 -7.03
N LYS A 115 7.02 -6.15 -8.11
CA LYS A 115 7.37 -5.62 -9.43
C LYS A 115 6.60 -6.34 -10.53
N GLY A 116 6.20 -5.59 -11.55
CA GLY A 116 5.41 -6.14 -12.65
C GLY A 116 3.98 -6.49 -12.25
N PHE A 117 3.25 -7.03 -13.23
CA PHE A 117 1.95 -7.67 -13.01
C PHE A 117 2.01 -8.67 -11.85
N GLN A 118 1.06 -8.54 -10.90
CA GLN A 118 0.87 -9.54 -9.85
C GLN A 118 -0.41 -10.33 -10.08
N THR A 119 -1.52 -9.61 -10.26
CA THR A 119 -2.88 -10.17 -10.28
C THR A 119 -3.87 -9.10 -10.70
N SER A 120 -4.95 -9.52 -11.36
CA SER A 120 -6.07 -8.63 -11.73
C SER A 120 -7.13 -8.50 -10.63
N TRP A 121 -6.87 -9.05 -9.43
CA TRP A 121 -7.77 -9.01 -8.28
C TRP A 121 -7.10 -8.32 -7.08
N TRP A 122 -7.90 -7.64 -6.25
CA TRP A 122 -7.45 -7.14 -4.95
C TRP A 122 -6.77 -8.25 -4.15
N THR A 123 -5.59 -7.94 -3.62
CA THR A 123 -4.78 -8.87 -2.84
C THR A 123 -4.31 -8.20 -1.57
N GLU A 124 -4.46 -8.91 -0.46
CA GLU A 124 -3.95 -8.46 0.82
C GLU A 124 -2.43 -8.64 0.89
N ALA A 125 -1.73 -7.62 1.34
CA ALA A 125 -0.33 -7.68 1.75
C ALA A 125 -0.20 -7.31 3.22
N PHE A 126 0.87 -7.82 3.83
CA PHE A 126 1.27 -7.44 5.17
C PHE A 126 2.80 -7.46 5.32
N VAL A 127 3.32 -6.64 6.23
CA VAL A 127 4.75 -6.63 6.59
C VAL A 127 4.94 -6.30 8.06
N GLY A 128 5.83 -7.07 8.70
CA GLY A 128 6.25 -6.82 10.08
C GLY A 128 7.27 -5.68 10.14
N ILE A 129 7.04 -4.72 11.03
CA ILE A 129 7.94 -3.57 11.25
C ILE A 129 8.34 -3.54 12.71
N HIS A 130 9.64 -3.66 12.97
CA HIS A 130 10.22 -3.50 14.30
C HIS A 130 10.84 -2.11 14.43
N ILE A 131 10.31 -1.28 15.32
CA ILE A 131 10.72 0.12 15.46
C ILE A 131 10.58 0.62 16.90
N ASN A 132 11.45 1.54 17.31
CA ASN A 132 11.52 2.09 18.66
C ASN A 132 11.65 3.63 18.68
N GLU A 133 11.37 4.28 17.56
CA GLU A 133 11.49 5.72 17.36
C GLU A 133 10.33 6.26 16.51
N ALA A 134 10.35 7.55 16.21
CA ALA A 134 9.37 8.17 15.32
C ALA A 134 9.71 7.90 13.85
N PHE A 135 8.70 7.68 13.02
CA PHE A 135 8.85 7.32 11.63
C PHE A 135 7.65 7.76 10.78
N VAL A 136 7.81 7.72 9.47
CA VAL A 136 6.73 7.76 8.49
C VAL A 136 6.83 6.54 7.57
N LEU A 137 5.71 6.17 6.97
CA LEU A 137 5.66 5.19 5.88
C LEU A 137 5.34 5.90 4.58
N GLU A 138 6.05 5.52 3.52
CA GLU A 138 5.76 5.97 2.16
C GLU A 138 5.36 4.78 1.30
N PHE A 139 4.20 4.89 0.67
CA PHE A 139 3.76 3.98 -0.38
C PHE A 139 4.13 4.59 -1.72
N ARG A 140 5.09 3.95 -2.39
CA ARG A 140 5.63 4.41 -3.67
C ARG A 140 5.18 3.48 -4.78
N GLY A 141 4.47 4.01 -5.77
CA GLY A 141 4.04 3.28 -6.95
C GLY A 141 4.70 3.85 -8.20
N SER A 142 5.20 3.00 -9.08
CA SER A 142 5.81 3.40 -10.35
C SER A 142 5.15 2.71 -11.54
N GLN A 143 4.98 3.47 -12.61
CA GLN A 143 4.39 3.02 -13.87
C GLN A 143 5.26 3.46 -15.05
N GLY A 144 5.26 2.65 -16.11
CA GLY A 144 5.92 3.00 -17.37
C GLY A 144 5.10 3.95 -18.25
N LYS A 145 5.50 4.06 -19.53
CA LYS A 145 4.92 5.00 -20.51
C LYS A 145 3.66 4.47 -21.21
N ASN A 146 3.33 3.20 -21.07
CA ASN A 146 2.20 2.59 -21.73
C ASN A 146 0.95 2.75 -20.87
N LEU A 147 -0.21 2.81 -21.54
CA LEU A 147 -1.51 2.99 -20.88
C LEU A 147 -2.07 1.70 -20.26
N LEU A 148 -1.27 0.63 -20.24
CA LEU A 148 -1.65 -0.71 -19.76
C LEU A 148 -0.99 -0.99 -18.41
N SER A 149 -1.23 -0.12 -17.45
CA SER A 149 -0.84 -0.32 -16.05
C SER A 149 -1.92 0.25 -15.15
N ASN A 150 -2.17 -0.42 -14.04
CA ASN A 150 -2.94 0.12 -12.94
C ASN A 150 -2.33 -0.38 -11.63
N LEU A 151 -2.11 0.55 -10.72
CA LEU A 151 -1.77 0.28 -9.34
C LEU A 151 -2.89 0.85 -8.48
N ALA A 152 -3.40 0.09 -7.52
CA ALA A 152 -4.34 0.63 -6.55
C ALA A 152 -3.97 0.18 -5.14
N LEU A 153 -4.29 1.02 -4.17
CA LEU A 153 -4.14 0.76 -2.74
C LEU A 153 -5.44 1.08 -2.03
N ASP A 154 -5.77 0.24 -1.06
CA ASP A 154 -6.97 0.40 -0.24
C ASP A 154 -6.76 -0.21 1.15
N ASP A 155 -7.64 0.11 2.10
CA ASP A 155 -7.76 -0.54 3.42
C ASP A 155 -6.42 -0.64 4.17
N ILE A 156 -5.68 0.46 4.28
CA ILE A 156 -4.36 0.45 4.88
C ILE A 156 -4.48 0.63 6.38
N ASP A 157 -3.97 -0.35 7.14
CA ASP A 157 -4.04 -0.38 8.60
C ASP A 157 -2.73 -0.87 9.22
N MET A 158 -2.33 -0.30 10.35
CA MET A 158 -1.19 -0.79 11.12
C MET A 158 -1.52 -0.90 12.61
N LYS A 159 -1.26 -2.07 13.19
CA LYS A 159 -1.53 -2.36 14.59
C LYS A 159 -0.31 -2.92 15.33
N PRO A 160 -0.16 -2.67 16.64
CA PRO A 160 0.84 -3.33 17.48
C PRO A 160 0.57 -4.84 17.53
N ALA A 161 1.26 -5.61 16.70
CA ALA A 161 1.10 -7.06 16.55
C ALA A 161 2.25 -7.63 15.74
N VAL A 162 2.51 -8.93 15.89
CA VAL A 162 3.30 -9.70 14.93
C VAL A 162 2.39 -10.01 13.74
N CYS A 163 2.87 -9.81 12.51
CA CYS A 163 2.10 -10.21 11.33
C CYS A 163 1.87 -11.72 11.27
N PRO A 164 0.83 -12.18 10.56
CA PRO A 164 0.69 -13.59 10.23
C PRO A 164 2.01 -14.09 9.61
N GLY A 165 2.58 -15.17 10.13
CA GLY A 165 3.78 -15.76 9.52
C GLY A 165 3.45 -16.31 8.12
N GLU A 166 4.43 -16.35 7.23
CA GLU A 166 4.35 -17.07 5.95
C GLU A 166 3.93 -18.56 6.16
N ASP A 167 4.20 -19.11 7.35
CA ASP A 167 3.75 -20.45 7.76
C ASP A 167 2.25 -20.58 8.06
N CYS A 168 1.50 -19.49 8.22
CA CYS A 168 0.04 -19.56 8.41
C CYS A 168 -0.73 -19.78 7.09
N LEU A 169 -0.11 -19.53 5.94
CA LEU A 169 -0.76 -19.73 4.63
C LEU A 169 -0.83 -21.22 4.24
N TYR A 170 0.03 -22.08 4.79
CA TYR A 170 -0.04 -23.53 4.57
C TYR A 170 -1.00 -24.25 5.54
N PHE A 171 -1.32 -23.64 6.68
CA PHE A 171 -2.01 -24.30 7.80
C PHE A 171 -3.48 -23.86 8.02
N MET A 172 -4.06 -23.05 7.12
CA MET A 172 -5.51 -22.78 7.12
C MET A 172 -6.38 -24.05 6.89
N LEU A 173 -5.77 -25.20 6.59
CA LEU A 173 -6.44 -26.50 6.54
C LEU A 173 -6.47 -27.26 7.88
N SER A 174 -5.83 -26.79 8.96
CA SER A 174 -5.90 -27.45 10.26
C SER A 174 -5.94 -26.47 11.43
N SER A 175 -7.00 -26.57 12.21
CA SER A 175 -7.40 -25.66 13.29
C SER A 175 -6.48 -25.68 14.52
N SER A 176 -5.26 -25.15 14.45
CA SER A 176 -4.51 -24.74 15.65
C SER A 176 -3.28 -23.88 15.32
N CYS A 177 -3.34 -22.58 15.63
CA CYS A 177 -2.15 -21.74 15.74
C CYS A 177 -1.67 -21.83 17.20
N GLY A 178 -0.57 -22.53 17.46
CA GLY A 178 0.02 -22.65 18.80
C GLY A 178 1.18 -21.65 19.00
N PRO A 179 1.41 -21.12 20.21
CA PRO A 179 2.56 -20.26 20.48
C PRO A 179 3.85 -21.08 20.48
N PHE A 180 4.94 -20.52 19.94
CA PHE A 180 6.28 -21.09 20.04
C PHE A 180 6.69 -21.22 21.52
N LEU A 181 7.10 -22.42 21.92
CA LEU A 181 7.83 -22.72 23.16
C LEU A 181 9.28 -22.27 23.05
#